data_AF-A0A3B9DSA5-F1
#
_entry.id   AF-A0A3B9DSA5-F1
#
_cell.length_a   1.000
_cell.length_b   1.000
_cell.length_c   1.000
_cell.angle_alpha   90.00
_cell.angle_beta   90.00
_cell.angle_gamma   90.00
#
_symmetry.space_group_name_H-M   'P 1'
#
loop_
_entity.id
_entity.type
_entity.pdbx_description
1 polymer ?
#
loop_
_entity_poly.entity_id
_entity_poly.type
_entity_poly.pdbx_seq_one_letter_code
_entity_poly.pdbx_strand_id
1 'polypeptide(L)'
;RLWVADRGNHRLEIFDQEGNYLDSRYQYGRISDLFITEDEMVYAIDSESNRLRHINWRNGVRIGPVDQDLLVGFIPPWESDSRPHSGVTGEGVGVDEDGNVYVAEGPASLSDAGSAFTKYVVAGM
;
A
#
# COMPACT_ATOMS: atom_id res chain seq x y z
N ARG A 1 -12.08 10.40 10.95
CA ARG A 1 -12.60 9.41 9.98
C ARG A 1 -11.91 8.09 10.28
N LEU A 2 -12.60 6.96 10.12
CA LEU A 2 -12.00 5.62 10.22
C LEU A 2 -11.80 5.09 8.80
N TRP A 3 -10.59 4.63 8.50
CA TRP A 3 -10.24 4.02 7.21
C TRP A 3 -10.02 2.53 7.40
N VAL A 4 -10.66 1.71 6.56
CA VAL A 4 -10.65 0.25 6.69
C VAL A 4 -10.20 -0.37 5.36
N ALA A 5 -9.23 -1.27 5.43
CA ALA A 5 -8.80 -2.06 4.28
C ALA A 5 -9.79 -3.21 4.04
N ASP A 6 -10.62 -3.09 3.00
CA ASP A 6 -11.49 -4.17 2.53
C ASP A 6 -10.80 -4.91 1.38
N ARG A 7 -9.75 -5.65 1.75
CA ARG A 7 -8.86 -6.38 0.81
C ARG A 7 -9.62 -7.30 -0.13
N GLY A 8 -10.70 -7.91 0.37
CA GLY A 8 -11.53 -8.84 -0.41
C GLY A 8 -12.16 -8.17 -1.62
N ASN A 9 -12.62 -6.92 -1.44
CA ASN A 9 -13.33 -6.12 -2.44
C ASN A 9 -12.46 -5.03 -3.10
N HIS A 10 -11.14 -5.06 -2.88
CA HIS A 10 -10.15 -4.21 -3.56
C HIS A 10 -10.37 -2.71 -3.32
N ARG A 11 -10.76 -2.34 -2.09
CA ARG A 11 -11.05 -0.95 -1.74
C ARG A 11 -10.60 -0.59 -0.33
N LEU A 12 -10.47 0.71 -0.10
CA LEU A 12 -10.52 1.30 1.23
C LEU A 12 -11.94 1.79 1.48
N GLU A 13 -12.48 1.51 2.65
CA GLU A 13 -13.76 2.05 3.11
C GLU A 13 -13.52 3.17 4.13
N ILE A 14 -14.32 4.22 4.05
CA ILE A 14 -14.22 5.40 4.92
C ILE A 14 -15.51 5.48 5.72
N PHE A 15 -15.36 5.51 7.03
CA PHE A 15 -16.45 5.68 7.99
C PHE A 15 -16.26 6.95 8.82
N ASP A 16 -17.34 7.46 9.39
CA ASP A 16 -17.25 8.41 10.50
C ASP A 16 -16.83 7.70 11.81
N GLN A 17 -16.85 8.41 12.93
CA GLN A 17 -16.49 7.81 14.23
C GLN A 17 -17.64 7.04 14.90
N GLU A 18 -18.86 7.16 14.38
CA GLU A 18 -20.02 6.40 14.84
C GLU A 18 -20.19 5.09 14.05
N GLY A 19 -19.37 4.88 13.02
CA GLY A 19 -19.37 3.69 12.17
C GLY A 19 -20.30 3.80 10.96
N ASN A 20 -20.81 5.00 10.64
CA ASN A 20 -21.58 5.19 9.42
C ASN A 20 -20.65 5.24 8.21
N TYR A 21 -21.03 4.52 7.15
CA TYR A 21 -20.30 4.54 5.88
C TYR A 21 -20.39 5.93 5.23
N LEU A 22 -19.24 6.43 4.78
CA LEU A 22 -19.13 7.71 4.08
C LEU A 22 -18.82 7.52 2.60
N ASP A 23 -17.73 6.79 2.29
CA ASP A 23 -17.24 6.64 0.91
C ASP A 23 -16.27 5.45 0.78
N SER A 24 -15.85 5.14 -0.45
CA SER A 24 -14.83 4.12 -0.77
C SER A 24 -13.78 4.65 -1.76
N ARG A 25 -12.54 4.16 -1.64
CA ARG A 25 -11.44 4.38 -2.61
C ARG A 25 -11.07 3.08 -3.30
N TYR A 26 -11.02 3.07 -4.63
CA TYR A 26 -10.74 1.86 -5.42
C TYR A 26 -9.34 1.86 -6.02
N GLN A 27 -8.60 2.97 -5.94
CA GLN A 27 -7.30 3.07 -6.58
C GLN A 27 -6.16 2.38 -5.80
N TYR A 28 -6.42 1.73 -4.65
CA TYR A 28 -5.40 1.22 -3.73
C TYR A 28 -5.15 -0.30 -3.79
N GLY A 29 -5.93 -1.07 -4.55
CA GLY A 29 -5.64 -2.49 -4.81
C GLY A 29 -6.06 -3.43 -3.68
N ARG A 30 -5.28 -4.50 -3.46
CA ARG A 30 -5.56 -5.49 -2.40
C ARG A 30 -4.74 -5.19 -1.15
N ILE A 31 -5.19 -4.19 -0.40
CA ILE A 31 -4.48 -3.60 0.74
C ILE A 31 -4.30 -4.61 1.89
N SER A 32 -3.09 -4.66 2.46
CA SER A 32 -2.78 -5.34 3.73
C SER A 32 -2.68 -4.38 4.91
N ASP A 33 -2.10 -3.20 4.68
CA ASP A 33 -1.94 -2.16 5.70
C ASP A 33 -1.99 -0.76 5.05
N LEU A 34 -2.27 0.26 5.87
CA LEU A 34 -2.23 1.64 5.43
C LEU A 34 -1.70 2.58 6.53
N PHE A 35 -1.06 3.65 6.10
CA PHE A 35 -0.61 4.76 6.95
C PHE A 35 -1.13 6.08 6.41
N ILE A 36 -1.64 6.93 7.30
CA ILE A 36 -2.09 8.29 6.94
C ILE A 36 -1.21 9.28 7.69
N THR A 37 -0.59 10.16 6.93
CA THR A 37 0.33 11.20 7.40
C THR A 37 -0.41 12.47 7.82
N GLU A 38 0.26 13.36 8.55
CA GLU A 38 -0.34 14.63 9.01
C GLU A 38 -0.67 15.60 7.87
N ASP A 39 0.04 15.52 6.74
CA ASP A 39 -0.23 16.26 5.51
C ASP A 39 -1.29 15.59 4.63
N GLU A 40 -2.12 14.72 5.21
CA GLU A 40 -3.30 14.12 4.59
C GLU A 40 -2.98 13.21 3.38
N MET A 41 -1.82 12.55 3.39
CA MET A 41 -1.46 11.53 2.40
C MET A 41 -1.67 10.11 2.93
N VAL A 42 -2.32 9.26 2.13
CA VAL A 42 -2.55 7.84 2.35
C VAL A 42 -1.46 7.03 1.65
N TYR A 43 -0.81 6.15 2.40
CA TYR A 43 0.13 5.15 1.91
C TYR A 43 -0.47 3.78 2.18
N ALA A 44 -0.88 3.05 1.14
CA ALA A 44 -1.45 1.72 1.30
C ALA A 44 -0.57 0.67 0.62
N ILE A 45 -0.25 -0.40 1.34
CA ILE A 45 0.56 -1.50 0.80
C ILE A 45 -0.33 -2.62 0.29
N ASP A 46 -0.13 -2.99 -0.97
CA ASP A 46 -0.82 -4.07 -1.67
C ASP A 46 0.15 -5.24 -1.88
N SER A 47 0.10 -6.21 -0.98
CA SER A 47 0.91 -7.45 -1.02
C SER A 47 0.21 -8.62 -1.73
N GLU A 48 -1.04 -8.42 -2.16
CA GLU A 48 -1.91 -9.51 -2.57
C GLU A 48 -2.49 -9.40 -3.99
N SER A 49 -2.29 -8.28 -4.70
CA SER A 49 -2.64 -8.16 -6.12
C SER A 49 -1.76 -9.06 -6.98
N ASN A 50 -2.42 -9.91 -7.77
CA ASN A 50 -1.76 -10.74 -8.76
C ASN A 50 -2.76 -11.09 -9.86
N ARG A 51 -2.28 -11.72 -10.93
CA ARG A 51 -3.08 -12.06 -12.11
C ARG A 51 -4.31 -12.94 -11.84
N LEU A 52 -4.39 -13.62 -10.69
CA LEU A 52 -5.52 -14.47 -10.30
C LEU A 52 -6.51 -13.76 -9.37
N ARG A 53 -6.03 -12.81 -8.55
CA ARG A 53 -6.82 -12.16 -7.49
C ARG A 53 -7.24 -10.73 -7.83
N HIS A 54 -6.49 -10.05 -8.71
CA HIS A 54 -6.76 -8.70 -9.17
C HIS A 54 -6.12 -8.48 -10.55
N ILE A 55 -6.88 -8.76 -11.60
CA ILE A 55 -6.38 -8.74 -12.99
C ILE A 55 -5.94 -7.33 -13.37
N ASN A 56 -4.77 -7.20 -14.00
CA ASN A 56 -4.12 -5.94 -14.41
C ASN A 56 -3.58 -5.09 -13.24
N TRP A 57 -3.51 -5.65 -12.03
CA TRP A 57 -2.90 -5.00 -10.89
C TRP A 57 -1.58 -5.67 -10.49
N ARG A 58 -0.66 -4.82 -10.03
CA ARG A 58 0.66 -5.20 -9.53
C ARG A 58 0.76 -4.89 -8.04
N ASN A 59 1.55 -5.68 -7.31
CA ASN A 59 1.87 -5.38 -5.91
C ASN A 59 2.58 -4.03 -5.76
N GLY A 60 2.64 -3.49 -4.54
CA GLY A 60 3.44 -2.30 -4.22
C GLY A 60 2.77 -1.37 -3.21
N VAL A 61 3.44 -0.25 -2.90
CA VAL A 61 2.87 0.81 -2.05
C VAL A 61 2.27 1.88 -2.94
N ARG A 62 1.01 2.23 -2.69
CA ARG A 62 0.25 3.24 -3.43
C ARG A 62 0.02 4.46 -2.58
N ILE A 63 0.22 5.64 -3.17
CA ILE A 63 0.26 6.90 -2.46
C ILE A 63 -0.74 7.85 -3.10
N GLY A 64 -1.63 8.44 -2.30
CA GLY A 64 -2.66 9.36 -2.77
C GLY A 64 -3.18 10.25 -1.65
N PRO A 65 -3.79 11.40 -1.98
CA PRO A 65 -4.37 12.28 -0.97
C PRO A 65 -5.62 11.65 -0.34
N VAL A 66 -5.89 11.97 0.92
CA VAL A 66 -7.02 11.43 1.71
C VAL A 66 -8.38 11.80 1.12
N ASP A 67 -8.44 12.91 0.38
CA ASP A 67 -9.67 13.52 -0.09
C ASP A 67 -10.06 13.13 -1.53
N GLN A 68 -9.20 12.43 -2.27
CA GLN A 68 -9.47 11.98 -3.65
C GLN A 68 -9.19 10.49 -3.85
N ASP A 69 -9.93 9.85 -4.77
CA ASP A 69 -9.62 8.50 -5.24
C ASP A 69 -8.63 8.57 -6.43
N LEU A 70 -7.41 8.99 -6.13
CA LEU A 70 -6.34 9.22 -7.09
C LEU A 70 -5.01 8.77 -6.50
N LEU A 71 -4.14 8.20 -7.33
CA LEU A 71 -2.75 7.95 -6.97
C LEU A 71 -1.86 9.06 -7.50
N VAL A 72 -0.98 9.57 -6.66
CA VAL A 72 0.09 10.52 -7.02
C VAL A 72 1.48 9.92 -6.90
N GLY A 73 1.61 8.73 -6.29
CA GLY A 73 2.86 8.01 -6.16
C GLY A 73 2.66 6.50 -6.10
N PHE A 74 3.73 5.78 -6.44
CA PHE A 74 3.77 4.32 -6.40
C PHE A 74 5.20 3.84 -6.16
N ILE A 75 5.39 3.01 -5.14
CA ILE A 75 6.64 2.28 -4.90
C ILE A 75 6.45 0.87 -5.45
N PRO A 76 7.20 0.47 -6.49
CA PRO A 76 7.06 -0.83 -7.11
C PRO A 76 7.50 -1.95 -6.15
N PRO A 77 6.98 -3.16 -6.34
CA PRO A 77 7.42 -4.32 -5.57
C PRO A 77 8.77 -4.79 -6.09
N TRP A 78 9.45 -5.64 -5.33
CA TRP A 78 10.61 -6.38 -5.81
C TRP A 78 10.21 -7.31 -6.96
N GLU A 79 11.01 -7.36 -8.02
CA GLU A 79 10.91 -8.43 -9.01
C GLU A 79 11.31 -9.74 -8.35
N SER A 80 10.53 -10.81 -8.56
CA SER A 80 10.77 -12.10 -7.91
C SER A 80 10.38 -13.25 -8.83
N ASP A 81 11.27 -14.22 -8.97
CA ASP A 81 11.02 -15.45 -9.72
C ASP A 81 9.88 -16.29 -9.11
N SER A 82 9.60 -16.09 -7.82
CA SER A 82 8.50 -16.76 -7.12
C SER A 82 7.11 -16.25 -7.55
N ARG A 83 7.03 -15.00 -8.01
CA ARG A 83 5.80 -14.34 -8.46
C ARG A 83 6.04 -13.53 -9.74
N PRO A 84 6.31 -14.20 -10.88
CA PRO A 84 6.58 -13.51 -12.14
C PRO A 84 5.45 -12.55 -12.51
N HIS A 85 5.80 -11.35 -12.99
CA HIS A 85 4.90 -10.27 -13.41
C HIS A 85 4.11 -9.53 -12.31
N SER A 86 4.06 -10.05 -11.08
CA SER A 86 3.40 -9.36 -9.96
C SER A 86 4.42 -8.76 -8.99
N GLY A 87 5.55 -9.44 -8.80
CA GLY A 87 6.56 -9.09 -7.80
C GLY A 87 6.14 -9.48 -6.38
N VAL A 88 6.94 -9.06 -5.41
CA VAL A 88 6.72 -9.27 -3.97
C VAL A 88 6.97 -7.97 -3.21
N THR A 89 6.18 -7.72 -2.18
CA THR A 89 6.33 -6.56 -1.29
C THR A 89 6.03 -7.00 0.14
N GLY A 90 6.35 -6.16 1.11
CA GLY A 90 6.01 -6.38 2.52
C GLY A 90 4.52 -6.30 2.80
N GLU A 91 4.16 -6.40 4.08
CA GLU A 91 2.77 -6.43 4.56
C GLU A 91 2.39 -5.19 5.37
N GLY A 92 3.36 -4.50 5.98
CA GLY A 92 3.14 -3.30 6.77
C GLY A 92 3.79 -2.07 6.15
N VAL A 93 3.22 -0.89 6.38
CA VAL A 93 3.76 0.37 5.88
C VAL A 93 3.72 1.48 6.95
N GLY A 94 4.79 2.26 7.04
CA GLY A 94 4.86 3.44 7.90
C GLY A 94 5.66 4.56 7.22
N VAL A 95 5.42 5.80 7.63
CA VAL A 95 6.09 6.98 7.05
C VAL A 95 6.60 7.86 8.18
N ASP A 96 7.84 8.35 8.08
CA ASP A 96 8.40 9.31 9.03
C ASP A 96 8.13 10.77 8.63
N GLU A 97 8.50 11.71 9.51
CA GLU A 97 8.28 13.15 9.31
C GLU A 97 9.04 13.75 8.11
N ASP A 98 10.11 13.08 7.65
CA ASP A 98 10.86 13.45 6.45
C ASP A 98 10.23 12.87 5.17
N GLY A 99 9.14 12.12 5.29
CA GLY A 99 8.44 11.47 4.19
C GLY A 99 9.06 10.15 3.74
N ASN A 100 10.05 9.60 4.47
CA ASN A 100 10.60 8.30 4.12
C ASN A 100 9.60 7.19 4.41
N VAL A 101 9.47 6.24 3.48
CA VAL A 101 8.54 5.12 3.60
C VAL A 101 9.28 3.88 4.10
N TYR A 102 8.72 3.23 5.11
CA TYR A 102 9.19 1.98 5.68
C TYR A 102 8.21 0.88 5.34
N VAL A 103 8.71 -0.23 4.80
CA VAL A 103 7.92 -1.42 4.51
C VAL A 103 8.41 -2.56 5.39
N ALA A 104 7.49 -3.20 6.13
CA ALA A 104 7.78 -4.42 6.89
C ALA A 104 7.75 -5.63 5.97
N GLU A 105 8.92 -6.18 5.66
CA GLU A 105 9.08 -7.26 4.68
C GLU A 105 8.64 -8.60 5.26
N GLY A 106 7.76 -9.30 4.55
CA GLY A 106 7.16 -10.56 4.98
C GLY A 106 7.84 -11.77 4.36
N PRO A 107 7.37 -13.00 4.67
CA PRO A 107 7.94 -14.24 4.11
C PRO A 107 7.99 -14.27 2.57
N ALA A 108 7.09 -13.55 1.90
CA ALA A 108 7.05 -13.47 0.44
C ALA A 108 8.14 -12.57 -0.16
N SER A 109 8.59 -11.53 0.55
CA SER A 109 9.51 -10.51 0.02
C SER A 109 10.88 -10.53 0.68
N LEU A 110 11.04 -11.18 1.84
CA LEU A 110 12.27 -11.18 2.64
C LEU A 110 13.52 -11.61 1.84
N SER A 111 13.40 -12.61 0.97
CA SER A 111 14.53 -13.09 0.15
C SER A 111 14.96 -12.08 -0.91
N ASP A 112 14.01 -11.34 -1.47
CA ASP A 112 14.26 -10.36 -2.53
C ASP A 112 14.69 -8.99 -1.93
N ALA A 113 14.12 -8.60 -0.78
CA ALA A 113 14.48 -7.39 -0.05
C ALA A 113 15.80 -7.48 0.71
N GLY A 114 16.22 -8.71 1.07
CA GLY A 114 17.47 -8.96 1.81
C GLY A 114 17.47 -8.51 3.28
N SER A 115 16.35 -8.00 3.80
CA SER A 115 16.21 -7.59 5.20
C SER A 115 14.74 -7.56 5.66
N ALA A 116 14.50 -7.49 6.97
CA ALA A 116 13.16 -7.53 7.55
C ALA A 116 12.35 -6.23 7.34
N PHE A 117 12.98 -5.14 6.93
CA PHE A 117 12.30 -3.91 6.55
C PHE A 117 13.08 -3.15 5.47
N THR A 118 12.38 -2.54 4.53
CA THR A 118 12.97 -1.69 3.49
C THR A 118 12.65 -0.23 3.79
N LYS A 119 13.65 0.65 3.74
CA LYS A 119 13.48 2.11 3.79
C LYS A 119 13.60 2.70 2.39
N TYR A 120 12.57 3.38 1.94
CA TYR A 120 12.55 4.19 0.72
C TYR A 120 12.72 5.66 1.11
N VAL A 121 13.80 6.28 0.64
CA VAL A 121 14.14 7.66 0.96
C VAL A 121 13.55 8.58 -0.10
N VAL A 122 12.91 9.67 0.32
CA VAL A 122 12.50 10.73 -0.61
C VAL A 122 13.77 11.28 -1.26
N ALA A 123 13.85 11.25 -2.58
CA ALA A 123 14.98 11.84 -3.28
C ALA A 123 15.01 13.34 -2.94
N GLY A 124 16.03 13.78 -2.21
CA GLY A 124 16.26 15.20 -1.95
C GLY A 124 16.36 15.94 -3.28
N MET A 125 15.71 17.11 -3.35
CA MET A 125 15.89 18.05 -4.47
C MET A 125 17.30 18.64 -4.47
#